data_AF-A0A0K2UUP6-F1
#
_entry.id   AF-A0A0K2UUP6-F1
#
_cell.length_a   1.000
_cell.length_b   1.000
_cell.length_c   1.000
_cell.angle_alpha   90.00
_cell.angle_beta   90.00
_cell.angle_gamma   90.00
#
_symmetry.space_group_name_H-M   'P 1'
#
loop_
_entity.id
_entity.type
_entity.pdbx_description
1 polymer ?
#
loop_
_entity_poly.entity_id
_entity_poly.type
_entity_poly.pdbx_seq_one_letter_code
_entity_poly.pdbx_strand_id
1 'polypeptide(L)'
;EIAEQMTYLDQKILFAIPCSEFLGQAWTKKDRNIRAPNIVQMTKFFNDFSRLVCSEIISQTCLNSRIMVIEKWTAVADICRCLHNFNGVLQICAAFTNSSVFRLKNTWNRVSKSVRHTIDKLQSLVSSDGRFRNLRDTLHRTDPPCIPYLGMYLSDLTFIEEGTPNFTESGLLNFAKMRMIAHVIREIRQFQQTPYKIERIPKVVNYLLDSGKLMDDEEMYQRSLMVEPRASRLSSSFGHSMAVAAATVAARHSSAQQEKDSHGTTPN
;
A
#
# COMPACT_ATOMS: atom_id res chain seq x y z
N GLU A 1 7.53 -5.23 -18.66
CA GLU A 1 6.38 -4.49 -19.24
C GLU A 1 5.56 -3.68 -18.24
N ILE A 2 4.69 -4.25 -17.39
CA ILE A 2 3.80 -3.46 -16.51
C ILE A 2 4.59 -2.47 -15.62
N ALA A 3 5.59 -2.96 -14.88
CA ALA A 3 6.43 -2.14 -14.00
C ALA A 3 7.17 -1.02 -14.76
N GLU A 4 7.62 -1.31 -15.98
CA GLU A 4 8.31 -0.32 -16.83
C GLU A 4 7.33 0.75 -17.31
N GLN A 5 6.13 0.38 -17.75
CA GLN A 5 5.14 1.35 -18.23
C GLN A 5 4.54 2.19 -17.10
N MET A 6 4.42 1.59 -15.92
CA MET A 6 4.12 2.31 -14.68
C MET A 6 5.22 3.35 -14.36
N THR A 7 6.48 2.93 -14.39
CA THR A 7 7.65 3.81 -14.20
C THR A 7 7.72 4.91 -15.26
N TYR A 8 7.40 4.60 -16.51
CA TYR A 8 7.29 5.56 -17.60
C TYR A 8 6.25 6.64 -17.30
N LEU A 9 5.05 6.25 -16.83
CA LEU A 9 3.97 7.18 -16.51
C LEU A 9 4.32 8.04 -15.28
N ASP A 10 4.79 7.42 -14.19
CA ASP A 10 5.22 8.14 -12.98
C ASP A 10 6.31 9.18 -13.33
N GLN A 11 7.31 8.79 -14.12
CA GLN A 11 8.37 9.70 -14.53
C GLN A 11 7.81 10.88 -15.33
N LYS A 12 6.92 10.62 -16.30
CA LYS A 12 6.36 11.67 -17.15
C LYS A 12 5.64 12.73 -16.34
N ILE A 13 4.87 12.32 -15.33
CA ILE A 13 4.18 13.26 -14.43
C ILE A 13 5.20 13.96 -13.54
N LEU A 14 6.14 13.22 -12.92
CA LEU A 14 7.18 13.81 -12.07
C LEU A 14 7.95 14.90 -12.83
N PHE A 15 8.41 14.63 -14.05
CA PHE A 15 9.21 15.57 -14.85
C PHE A 15 8.41 16.81 -15.27
N ALA A 16 7.09 16.70 -15.37
CA ALA A 16 6.22 17.81 -15.71
C ALA A 16 6.04 18.83 -14.58
N ILE A 17 6.34 18.48 -13.32
CA ILE A 17 6.16 19.38 -12.16
C ILE A 17 7.24 20.49 -12.16
N PRO A 18 6.87 21.78 -12.35
CA PRO A 18 7.80 22.89 -12.21
C PRO A 18 7.99 23.30 -10.75
N CYS A 19 9.12 23.95 -10.43
CA CYS A 19 9.45 24.36 -9.07
C CYS A 19 8.38 25.26 -8.41
N SER A 20 7.68 26.05 -9.21
CA SER A 20 6.64 26.98 -8.74
C SER A 20 5.48 26.28 -8.04
N GLU A 21 5.18 25.02 -8.40
CA GLU A 21 4.10 24.26 -7.74
C GLU A 21 4.44 23.87 -6.30
N PHE A 22 5.72 23.88 -5.92
CA PHE A 22 6.18 23.56 -4.56
C PHE A 22 6.15 24.75 -3.59
N LEU A 23 5.87 25.96 -4.07
CA LEU A 23 5.95 27.17 -3.26
C LEU A 23 4.61 27.51 -2.59
N GLY A 24 4.65 27.94 -1.33
CA GLY A 24 3.49 28.44 -0.60
C GLY A 24 2.40 27.38 -0.40
N GLN A 25 2.79 26.10 -0.35
CA GLN A 25 1.90 24.94 -0.25
C GLN A 25 0.78 24.98 -1.31
N ALA A 26 1.09 25.34 -2.56
CA ALA A 26 0.09 25.54 -3.61
C ALA A 26 -0.89 24.35 -3.77
N TRP A 27 -0.42 23.11 -3.57
CA TRP A 27 -1.22 21.89 -3.67
C TRP A 27 -2.29 21.73 -2.56
N THR A 28 -2.20 22.48 -1.46
CA THR A 28 -3.18 22.43 -0.35
C THR A 28 -4.28 23.47 -0.49
N LYS A 29 -4.12 24.45 -1.40
CA LYS A 29 -5.05 25.58 -1.55
C LYS A 29 -6.30 25.18 -2.36
N LYS A 30 -7.38 25.97 -2.22
CA LYS A 30 -8.65 25.71 -2.93
C LYS A 30 -8.49 25.71 -4.45
N ASP A 31 -7.59 26.55 -4.96
CA ASP A 31 -7.22 26.72 -6.36
C ASP A 31 -6.03 25.83 -6.78
N ARG A 32 -5.75 24.75 -6.05
CA ARG A 32 -4.64 23.81 -6.34
C ARG A 32 -4.60 23.29 -7.77
N ASN A 33 -5.76 23.14 -8.42
CA ASN A 33 -5.84 22.67 -9.80
C ASN A 33 -5.26 23.67 -10.81
N ILE A 34 -5.15 24.95 -10.41
CA ILE A 34 -4.54 26.02 -11.22
C ILE A 34 -3.09 26.24 -10.79
N ARG A 35 -2.83 26.25 -9.47
CA ARG A 35 -1.51 26.57 -8.93
C ARG A 35 -0.52 25.41 -8.90
N ALA A 36 -1.01 24.18 -8.79
CA ALA A 36 -0.21 22.97 -8.68
C ALA A 36 -0.81 21.79 -9.49
N PRO A 37 -1.13 21.97 -10.78
CA PRO A 37 -1.82 20.97 -11.58
C PRO A 37 -1.06 19.64 -11.68
N ASN A 38 0.27 19.66 -11.82
CA ASN A 38 1.07 18.45 -12.00
C ASN A 38 1.24 17.70 -10.67
N ILE A 39 1.37 18.39 -9.53
CA ILE A 39 1.35 17.75 -8.20
C ILE A 39 -0.01 17.08 -7.95
N VAL A 40 -1.11 17.75 -8.30
CA VAL A 40 -2.46 17.17 -8.21
C VAL A 40 -2.57 15.96 -9.13
N GLN A 41 -2.05 16.03 -10.36
CA GLN A 41 -2.04 14.91 -11.29
C GLN A 41 -1.24 13.71 -10.75
N MET A 42 -0.06 13.94 -10.16
CA MET A 42 0.76 12.88 -9.55
C MET A 42 0.00 12.19 -8.41
N THR A 43 -0.67 12.97 -7.57
CA THR A 43 -1.49 12.46 -6.46
C THR A 43 -2.69 11.65 -6.98
N LYS A 44 -3.36 12.16 -8.03
CA LYS A 44 -4.48 11.46 -8.67
C LYS A 44 -4.01 10.13 -9.26
N PHE A 45 -2.91 10.14 -10.01
CA PHE A 45 -2.33 8.95 -10.62
C PHE A 45 -1.96 7.90 -9.56
N PHE A 46 -1.34 8.32 -8.46
CA PHE A 46 -1.06 7.45 -7.31
C PHE A 46 -2.31 6.74 -6.78
N ASN A 47 -3.37 7.50 -6.53
CA ASN A 47 -4.61 6.97 -5.98
C ASN A 47 -5.34 6.04 -6.97
N ASP A 48 -5.41 6.43 -8.23
CA ASP A 48 -6.05 5.63 -9.27
C ASP A 48 -5.29 4.33 -9.52
N PHE A 49 -3.96 4.35 -9.47
CA PHE A 49 -3.16 3.14 -9.62
C PHE A 49 -3.36 2.18 -8.44
N SER A 50 -3.30 2.68 -7.20
CA SER A 50 -3.58 1.86 -6.02
C SER A 50 -4.99 1.27 -6.08
N ARG A 51 -5.99 2.07 -6.52
CA ARG A 51 -7.36 1.62 -6.75
C ARG A 51 -7.45 0.55 -7.85
N LEU A 52 -6.73 0.69 -8.96
CA LEU A 52 -6.68 -0.33 -10.02
C LEU A 52 -6.22 -1.68 -9.46
N VAL A 53 -5.13 -1.69 -8.69
CA VAL A 53 -4.59 -2.91 -8.06
C VAL A 53 -5.64 -3.53 -7.13
N CYS A 54 -6.29 -2.72 -6.28
CA CYS A 54 -7.36 -3.19 -5.42
C CYS A 54 -8.54 -3.78 -6.23
N SER A 55 -9.04 -3.05 -7.24
CA SER A 55 -10.16 -3.47 -8.06
C SER A 55 -9.87 -4.78 -8.79
N GLU A 56 -8.64 -4.99 -9.29
CA GLU A 56 -8.28 -6.26 -9.91
C GLU A 56 -8.29 -7.43 -8.94
N ILE A 57 -7.81 -7.25 -7.70
CA ILE A 57 -7.83 -8.27 -6.66
C ILE A 57 -9.29 -8.60 -6.28
N ILE A 58 -10.10 -7.57 -6.02
CA ILE A 58 -11.49 -7.71 -5.55
C ILE A 58 -12.42 -8.26 -6.63
N SER A 59 -12.10 -8.04 -7.91
CA SER A 59 -12.84 -8.64 -9.03
C SER A 59 -12.74 -10.17 -9.08
N GLN A 60 -11.73 -10.77 -8.44
CA GLN A 60 -11.53 -12.21 -8.47
C GLN A 60 -12.39 -12.93 -7.43
N THR A 61 -13.48 -13.54 -7.89
CA THR A 61 -14.34 -14.39 -7.07
C THR A 61 -13.63 -15.67 -6.63
N CYS A 62 -12.90 -16.31 -7.56
CA CYS A 62 -12.11 -17.51 -7.28
C CYS A 62 -10.86 -17.18 -6.43
N LEU A 63 -10.66 -17.95 -5.35
CA LEU A 63 -9.54 -17.83 -4.43
C LEU A 63 -8.18 -17.92 -5.14
N ASN A 64 -8.01 -18.92 -6.01
CA ASN A 64 -6.74 -19.12 -6.73
C ASN A 64 -6.44 -17.96 -7.69
N SER A 65 -7.45 -17.47 -8.42
CA SER A 65 -7.30 -16.29 -9.29
C SER A 65 -6.89 -15.05 -8.50
N ARG A 66 -7.47 -14.86 -7.31
CA ARG A 66 -7.13 -13.75 -6.43
C ARG A 66 -5.70 -13.80 -5.91
N ILE A 67 -5.23 -15.00 -5.54
CA ILE A 67 -3.83 -15.23 -5.15
C ILE A 67 -2.90 -14.88 -6.32
N MET A 68 -3.19 -15.37 -7.54
CA MET A 68 -2.37 -15.06 -8.71
C MET A 68 -2.26 -13.55 -8.99
N VAL A 69 -3.34 -12.79 -8.77
CA VAL A 69 -3.32 -11.33 -8.93
C VAL A 69 -2.43 -10.67 -7.86
N ILE A 70 -2.47 -11.12 -6.61
CA ILE A 70 -1.59 -10.63 -5.53
C ILE A 70 -0.12 -10.94 -5.85
N GLU A 71 0.18 -12.17 -6.31
CA GLU A 71 1.52 -12.59 -6.69
C GLU A 71 2.06 -11.77 -7.87
N LYS A 72 1.23 -11.55 -8.90
CA LYS A 72 1.53 -10.65 -10.03
C LYS A 72 1.93 -9.26 -9.54
N TRP A 73 1.09 -8.62 -8.72
CA TRP A 73 1.35 -7.26 -8.26
C TRP A 73 2.54 -7.18 -7.29
N THR A 74 2.81 -8.23 -6.53
CA THR A 74 4.03 -8.34 -5.71
C THR A 74 5.28 -8.36 -6.59
N ALA A 75 5.26 -9.15 -7.68
CA ALA A 75 6.37 -9.19 -8.63
C ALA A 75 6.56 -7.84 -9.34
N VAL A 76 5.47 -7.17 -9.73
CA VAL A 76 5.54 -5.81 -10.31
C VAL A 76 6.16 -4.83 -9.33
N ALA A 77 5.77 -4.86 -8.04
CA ALA A 77 6.34 -3.99 -7.02
C ALA A 77 7.84 -4.24 -6.79
N ASP A 78 8.30 -5.49 -6.77
CA ASP A 78 9.72 -5.79 -6.65
C ASP A 78 10.52 -5.35 -7.88
N ILE A 79 9.95 -5.45 -9.08
CA ILE A 79 10.56 -4.88 -10.29
C ILE A 79 10.62 -3.35 -10.19
N CYS A 80 9.57 -2.68 -9.70
CA CYS A 80 9.61 -1.23 -9.45
C CYS A 80 10.71 -0.85 -8.46
N ARG A 81 10.93 -1.66 -7.40
CA ARG A 81 12.06 -1.47 -6.48
C ARG A 81 13.40 -1.57 -7.19
N CYS A 82 13.60 -2.57 -8.06
CA CYS A 82 14.80 -2.72 -8.87
C CYS A 82 15.01 -1.56 -9.86
N LEU A 83 13.92 -0.97 -10.36
CA LEU A 83 13.95 0.23 -11.20
C LEU A 83 14.09 1.53 -10.40
N HIS A 84 14.24 1.48 -9.08
CA HIS A 84 14.23 2.67 -8.20
C HIS A 84 12.96 3.53 -8.34
N ASN A 85 11.83 2.93 -8.76
CA ASN A 85 10.52 3.54 -8.72
C ASN A 85 9.85 3.28 -7.37
N PHE A 86 10.27 4.02 -6.34
CA PHE A 86 9.73 3.87 -4.98
C PHE A 86 8.30 4.40 -4.84
N ASN A 87 7.91 5.37 -5.66
CA ASN A 87 6.52 5.78 -5.77
C ASN A 87 5.64 4.59 -6.15
N GLY A 88 6.07 3.81 -7.14
CA GLY A 88 5.35 2.64 -7.60
C GLY A 88 5.32 1.48 -6.60
N VAL A 89 6.41 1.25 -5.87
CA VAL A 89 6.41 0.31 -4.74
C VAL A 89 5.31 0.70 -3.76
N LEU A 90 5.23 1.98 -3.37
CA LEU A 90 4.24 2.45 -2.41
C LEU A 90 2.80 2.41 -2.95
N GLN A 91 2.56 2.71 -4.24
CA GLN A 91 1.24 2.58 -4.86
C GLN A 91 0.66 1.16 -4.69
N ILE A 92 1.48 0.13 -4.93
CA ILE A 92 1.08 -1.27 -4.81
C ILE A 92 0.97 -1.69 -3.34
N CYS A 93 1.93 -1.31 -2.49
CA CYS A 93 1.85 -1.59 -1.05
C CYS A 93 0.61 -0.97 -0.40
N ALA A 94 0.23 0.25 -0.80
CA ALA A 94 -0.99 0.92 -0.35
C ALA A 94 -2.24 0.11 -0.71
N ALA A 95 -2.26 -0.52 -1.89
CA ALA A 95 -3.37 -1.37 -2.32
C ALA A 95 -3.48 -2.63 -1.44
N PHE A 96 -2.35 -3.26 -1.08
CA PHE A 96 -2.35 -4.43 -0.19
C PHE A 96 -2.81 -4.11 1.24
N THR A 97 -2.59 -2.87 1.70
CA THR A 97 -3.07 -2.39 3.01
C THR A 97 -4.47 -1.77 2.98
N ASN A 98 -5.07 -1.59 1.80
CA ASN A 98 -6.44 -1.10 1.67
C ASN A 98 -7.41 -2.01 2.44
N SER A 99 -8.36 -1.44 3.17
CA SER A 99 -9.26 -2.18 4.07
C SER A 99 -10.03 -3.30 3.38
N SER A 100 -10.43 -3.10 2.11
CA SER A 100 -11.15 -4.08 1.29
C SER A 100 -10.26 -5.28 0.91
N VAL A 101 -8.96 -5.07 0.73
CA VAL A 101 -8.00 -6.13 0.37
C VAL A 101 -7.41 -6.79 1.62
N PHE A 102 -7.00 -5.99 2.61
CA PHE A 102 -6.34 -6.43 3.83
C PHE A 102 -7.20 -7.39 4.68
N ARG A 103 -8.53 -7.26 4.58
CA ARG A 103 -9.48 -8.10 5.32
C ARG A 103 -9.64 -9.52 4.76
N LEU A 104 -9.15 -9.81 3.56
CA LEU A 104 -9.30 -11.11 2.88
C LEU A 104 -8.40 -12.20 3.50
N LYS A 105 -8.64 -12.55 4.76
CA LYS A 105 -7.75 -13.42 5.54
C LYS A 105 -7.60 -14.81 4.93
N ASN A 106 -8.65 -15.36 4.30
CA ASN A 106 -8.54 -16.69 3.67
C ASN A 106 -7.60 -16.63 2.46
N THR A 107 -7.64 -15.56 1.68
CA THR A 107 -6.68 -15.30 0.59
C THR A 107 -5.27 -15.18 1.13
N TRP A 108 -5.05 -14.28 2.09
CA TRP A 108 -3.73 -13.98 2.62
C TRP A 108 -3.05 -15.18 3.30
N ASN A 109 -3.83 -16.09 3.88
CA ASN A 109 -3.33 -17.35 4.46
C ASN A 109 -2.88 -18.37 3.40
N ARG A 110 -3.32 -18.21 2.15
CA ARG A 110 -3.00 -19.10 1.03
C ARG A 110 -1.92 -18.55 0.10
N VAL A 111 -1.64 -17.25 0.16
CA VAL A 111 -0.46 -16.66 -0.49
C VAL A 111 0.80 -17.32 0.07
N SER A 112 1.73 -17.70 -0.81
CA SER A 112 2.95 -18.40 -0.41
C SER A 112 3.81 -17.57 0.56
N LYS A 113 4.53 -18.25 1.47
CA LYS A 113 5.41 -17.58 2.44
C LYS A 113 6.48 -16.71 1.78
N SER A 114 7.00 -17.14 0.62
CA SER A 114 7.99 -16.38 -0.16
C SER A 114 7.42 -15.05 -0.67
N VAL A 115 6.20 -15.06 -1.19
CA VAL A 115 5.52 -13.86 -1.66
C VAL A 115 5.21 -12.94 -0.48
N ARG A 116 4.72 -13.48 0.64
CA ARG A 116 4.47 -12.69 1.87
C ARG A 116 5.73 -11.99 2.37
N HIS A 117 6.86 -12.71 2.42
CA HIS A 117 8.16 -12.13 2.79
C HIS A 117 8.59 -10.99 1.87
N THR A 118 8.32 -11.11 0.56
CA THR A 118 8.60 -10.04 -0.40
C THR A 118 7.72 -8.82 -0.14
N ILE A 119 6.42 -9.02 0.12
CA ILE A 119 5.50 -7.94 0.51
C ILE A 119 5.98 -7.25 1.78
N ASP A 120 6.36 -8.00 2.82
CA ASP A 120 6.81 -7.44 4.10
C ASP A 120 8.08 -6.59 3.93
N LYS A 121 9.03 -7.06 3.12
CA LYS A 121 10.23 -6.27 2.76
C LYS A 121 9.88 -4.97 2.03
N LEU A 122 8.98 -5.04 1.05
CA LEU A 122 8.55 -3.86 0.29
C LEU A 122 7.81 -2.87 1.18
N GLN A 123 6.92 -3.35 2.06
CA GLN A 123 6.19 -2.52 3.02
C GLN A 123 7.13 -1.88 4.06
N SER A 124 8.15 -2.61 4.53
CA SER A 124 9.18 -2.06 5.42
C SER A 124 9.99 -0.95 4.75
N LEU A 125 10.35 -1.12 3.48
CA LEU A 125 11.06 -0.12 2.68
C LEU A 125 10.27 1.20 2.58
N VAL A 126 8.96 1.13 2.33
CA VAL A 126 8.10 2.31 2.11
C VAL A 126 7.25 2.69 3.33
N SER A 127 7.55 2.14 4.51
CA SER A 127 6.81 2.45 5.74
C SER A 127 6.86 3.95 6.05
N SER A 128 5.75 4.50 6.55
CA SER A 128 5.68 5.89 7.01
C SER A 128 6.38 6.12 8.36
N ASP A 129 6.82 5.06 9.03
CA ASP A 129 7.53 5.13 10.31
C ASP A 129 8.73 6.08 10.25
N GLY A 130 8.85 6.92 11.29
CA GLY A 130 9.91 7.93 11.35
C GLY A 130 9.89 8.92 10.19
N ARG A 131 8.70 9.23 9.64
CA ARG A 131 8.51 10.06 8.43
C ARG A 131 9.21 9.48 7.21
N PHE A 132 8.98 8.19 6.95
CA PHE A 132 9.59 7.45 5.85
C PHE A 132 11.11 7.25 5.98
N ARG A 133 11.61 6.95 7.18
CA ARG A 133 13.06 6.83 7.46
C ARG A 133 13.76 5.88 6.48
N ASN A 134 13.25 4.65 6.34
CA ASN A 134 13.87 3.63 5.48
C ASN A 134 13.90 4.06 4.00
N LEU A 135 12.83 4.69 3.53
CA LEU A 135 12.76 5.22 2.17
C LEU A 135 13.74 6.37 1.96
N ARG A 136 13.85 7.31 2.92
CA ARG A 136 14.84 8.41 2.86
C ARG A 136 16.26 7.87 2.79
N ASP A 137 16.60 6.94 3.69
CA ASP A 137 17.93 6.32 3.72
C ASP A 137 18.25 5.60 2.40
N THR A 138 17.24 4.97 1.80
CA THR A 138 17.37 4.34 0.49
C THR A 138 17.58 5.37 -0.62
N LEU A 139 16.75 6.42 -0.67
CA LEU A 139 16.85 7.49 -1.66
C LEU A 139 18.22 8.19 -1.63
N HIS A 140 18.78 8.42 -0.43
CA HIS A 140 20.12 9.02 -0.28
C HIS A 140 21.26 8.16 -0.85
N ARG A 141 21.05 6.85 -0.97
CA ARG A 141 22.04 5.89 -1.48
C ARG A 141 21.74 5.42 -2.91
N THR A 142 20.68 5.94 -3.52
CA THR A 142 20.19 5.49 -4.82
C THR A 142 20.69 6.42 -5.90
N ASP A 143 21.42 5.87 -6.86
CA ASP A 143 21.80 6.59 -8.07
C ASP A 143 20.60 6.72 -9.02
N PRO A 144 20.48 7.84 -9.74
CA PRO A 144 19.41 8.03 -10.72
C PRO A 144 19.60 7.14 -11.97
N PRO A 145 18.54 6.81 -12.73
CA PRO A 145 17.17 7.32 -12.60
C PRO A 145 16.43 6.74 -11.38
N CYS A 146 15.62 7.55 -10.73
CA CYS A 146 14.89 7.21 -9.52
C CYS A 146 13.61 8.05 -9.39
N ILE A 147 12.52 7.46 -8.93
CA ILE A 147 11.23 8.13 -8.68
C ILE A 147 10.92 8.02 -7.18
N PRO A 148 11.02 9.13 -6.42
CA PRO A 148 10.65 9.12 -5.02
C PRO A 148 9.13 9.19 -4.82
N TYR A 149 8.66 8.83 -3.63
CA TYR A 149 7.32 9.18 -3.20
C TYR A 149 7.24 10.69 -2.91
N LEU A 150 6.54 11.43 -3.76
CA LEU A 150 6.48 12.90 -3.68
C LEU A 150 5.84 13.39 -2.37
N GLY A 151 4.85 12.68 -1.84
CA GLY A 151 4.12 13.08 -0.62
C GLY A 151 5.04 13.29 0.58
N MET A 152 6.14 12.54 0.68
CA MET A 152 7.16 12.71 1.71
C MET A 152 7.78 14.12 1.68
N TYR A 153 8.18 14.60 0.51
CA TYR A 153 8.75 15.94 0.35
C TYR A 153 7.71 17.04 0.52
N LEU A 154 6.47 16.80 0.08
CA LEU A 154 5.36 17.74 0.31
C LEU A 154 5.09 17.92 1.82
N SER A 155 5.20 16.85 2.62
CA SER A 155 5.10 16.95 4.08
C SER A 155 6.24 17.78 4.68
N ASP A 156 7.47 17.63 4.19
CA ASP A 156 8.60 18.44 4.66
C ASP A 156 8.42 19.92 4.32
N LEU A 157 7.98 20.23 3.09
CA LEU A 157 7.67 21.61 2.69
C LEU A 157 6.56 22.21 3.54
N THR A 158 5.50 21.44 3.82
CA THR A 158 4.42 21.85 4.73
C THR A 158 4.97 22.17 6.12
N PHE A 159 5.83 21.31 6.68
CA PHE A 159 6.42 21.52 7.99
C PHE A 159 7.28 22.80 8.04
N ILE A 160 8.07 23.07 6.99
CA ILE A 160 8.86 24.30 6.89
C ILE A 160 7.96 25.54 6.79
N GLU A 161 6.91 25.44 5.98
CA GLU A 161 5.98 26.55 5.73
C GLU A 161 5.20 26.96 6.98
N GLU A 162 4.75 25.98 7.76
CA GLU A 162 3.96 26.19 8.98
C GLU A 162 4.83 26.46 10.21
N GLY A 163 6.04 25.87 10.27
CA GLY A 163 6.95 25.99 11.41
C GLY A 163 7.86 27.22 11.38
N THR A 164 7.98 27.92 10.24
CA THR A 164 8.89 29.07 10.09
C THR A 164 8.16 30.29 9.50
N PRO A 165 8.25 31.49 10.12
CA PRO A 165 7.59 32.69 9.60
C PRO A 165 8.27 33.21 8.33
N ASN A 166 7.47 33.80 7.42
CA ASN A 166 7.96 34.38 6.17
C ASN A 166 8.81 35.64 6.39
N PHE A 167 8.57 36.36 7.48
CA PHE A 167 9.27 37.58 7.83
C PHE A 167 9.89 37.45 9.22
N THR A 168 11.02 38.10 9.43
CA THR A 168 11.64 38.26 10.75
C THR A 168 10.81 39.21 11.61
N GLU A 169 11.10 39.27 12.91
CA GLU A 169 10.47 40.24 13.83
C GLU A 169 10.68 41.70 13.38
N SER A 170 11.79 41.97 12.68
CA SER A 170 12.10 43.28 12.09
C SER A 170 11.39 43.54 10.74
N GLY A 171 10.48 42.67 10.31
CA GLY A 171 9.72 42.81 9.06
C GLY A 171 10.49 42.49 7.77
N LEU A 172 11.70 41.91 7.87
CA LEU A 172 12.52 41.53 6.70
C LEU A 172 12.17 40.12 6.22
N LEU A 173 12.33 39.83 4.92
CA LEU A 173 12.11 38.48 4.40
C LEU A 173 13.04 37.47 5.09
N ASN A 174 12.47 36.36 5.56
CA ASN A 174 13.21 35.31 6.23
C ASN A 174 13.94 34.41 5.21
N PHE A 175 15.16 34.77 4.86
CA PHE A 175 16.00 33.98 3.95
C PHE A 175 16.36 32.59 4.49
N ALA A 176 16.34 32.36 5.81
CA ALA A 176 16.56 31.03 6.36
C ALA A 176 15.45 30.07 5.92
N LYS A 177 14.19 30.50 6.03
CA LYS A 177 13.04 29.76 5.49
C LYS A 177 13.18 29.48 4.01
N MET A 178 13.53 30.51 3.22
CA MET A 178 13.68 30.37 1.76
C MET A 178 14.76 29.34 1.39
N ARG A 179 15.88 29.30 2.12
CA ARG A 179 16.94 28.29 1.91
C ARG A 179 16.47 26.88 2.24
N MET A 180 15.69 26.70 3.31
CA MET A 180 15.14 25.39 3.67
C MET A 180 14.20 24.85 2.59
N ILE A 181 13.28 25.69 2.09
CA ILE A 181 12.38 25.34 0.98
C ILE A 181 13.18 25.01 -0.29
N ALA A 182 14.14 25.87 -0.66
CA ALA A 182 14.97 25.66 -1.84
C ALA A 182 15.80 24.36 -1.76
N HIS A 183 16.25 23.97 -0.56
CA HIS A 183 16.97 22.72 -0.35
C HIS A 183 16.12 21.51 -0.74
N VAL A 184 14.88 21.44 -0.23
CA VAL A 184 13.94 20.34 -0.54
C VAL A 184 13.61 20.30 -2.03
N ILE A 185 13.32 21.45 -2.64
CA ILE A 185 13.01 21.53 -4.08
C ILE A 185 14.21 21.06 -4.92
N ARG A 186 15.43 21.37 -4.50
CA ARG A 186 16.65 20.94 -5.20
C ARG A 186 16.83 19.42 -5.16
N GLU A 187 16.51 18.77 -4.04
CA GLU A 187 16.51 17.30 -3.96
C GLU A 187 15.50 16.69 -4.94
N ILE A 188 14.26 17.22 -4.99
CA ILE A 188 13.25 16.76 -5.96
C ILE A 188 13.76 16.93 -7.40
N ARG A 189 14.37 18.08 -7.70
CA ARG A 189 14.94 18.39 -9.03
C ARG A 189 16.02 17.43 -9.45
N GLN A 190 16.83 16.89 -8.53
CA GLN A 190 17.84 15.88 -8.85
C GLN A 190 17.22 14.63 -9.48
N PHE A 191 16.06 14.18 -8.98
CA PHE A 191 15.32 13.05 -9.54
C PHE A 191 14.69 13.34 -10.91
N GLN A 192 14.61 14.61 -11.31
CA GLN A 192 14.04 15.04 -12.59
C GLN A 192 15.09 15.23 -13.70
N GLN A 193 16.38 14.96 -13.42
CA GLN A 193 17.48 15.19 -14.36
C GLN A 193 17.80 13.99 -15.26
N THR A 194 17.67 12.77 -14.73
CA THR A 194 18.08 11.55 -15.44
C THR A 194 16.84 10.75 -15.84
N PRO A 195 16.52 10.66 -17.15
CA PRO A 195 15.36 9.91 -17.59
C PRO A 195 15.62 8.39 -17.67
N TYR A 196 14.61 7.59 -17.34
CA TYR A 196 14.53 6.18 -17.72
C TYR A 196 14.49 6.04 -19.25
N LYS A 197 15.24 5.05 -19.75
CA LYS A 197 15.22 4.63 -21.16
C LYS A 197 14.15 3.55 -21.38
N ILE A 198 12.89 3.92 -21.16
CA ILE A 198 11.74 3.04 -21.33
C ILE A 198 10.90 3.54 -22.50
N GLU A 199 10.70 2.70 -23.51
CA GLU A 199 9.82 2.99 -24.62
C GLU A 199 8.36 2.79 -24.24
N ARG A 200 7.48 3.66 -24.74
CA ARG A 200 6.05 3.57 -24.48
C ARG A 200 5.45 2.37 -25.21
N ILE A 201 4.75 1.51 -24.48
CA ILE A 201 3.93 0.42 -25.02
C ILE A 201 2.46 0.81 -24.88
N PRO A 202 1.78 1.29 -25.96
CA PRO A 202 0.45 1.87 -25.86
C PRO A 202 -0.59 0.93 -25.26
N LYS A 203 -0.53 -0.37 -25.57
CA LYS A 203 -1.46 -1.38 -25.05
C LYS A 203 -1.42 -1.47 -23.53
N VAL A 204 -0.22 -1.46 -22.95
CA VAL A 204 -0.03 -1.57 -21.49
C VAL A 204 -0.39 -0.25 -20.82
N VAL A 205 0.00 0.90 -21.40
CA VAL A 205 -0.41 2.22 -20.89
C VAL A 205 -1.93 2.36 -20.86
N ASN A 206 -2.62 1.97 -21.94
CA ASN A 206 -4.08 2.02 -21.99
C ASN A 206 -4.70 1.10 -20.93
N TYR A 207 -4.11 -0.09 -20.69
CA TYR A 207 -4.54 -0.97 -19.62
C TYR A 207 -4.39 -0.35 -18.22
N LEU A 208 -3.30 0.38 -17.96
CA LEU A 208 -3.02 1.04 -16.67
C LEU A 208 -3.85 2.30 -16.43
N LEU A 209 -4.28 2.97 -17.50
CA LEU A 209 -5.06 4.21 -17.44
C LEU A 209 -6.58 3.99 -17.60
N ASP A 210 -7.02 2.73 -17.71
CA ASP A 210 -8.42 2.38 -17.95
C ASP A 210 -9.28 2.65 -16.71
N SER A 211 -9.96 3.79 -16.71
CA SER A 211 -10.88 4.17 -15.63
C SER A 211 -12.08 3.24 -15.48
N GLY A 212 -12.44 2.49 -16.54
CA GLY A 212 -13.54 1.52 -16.49
C GLY A 212 -13.28 0.33 -15.58
N LYS A 213 -12.03 0.13 -15.14
CA LYS A 213 -11.64 -0.91 -14.18
C LYS A 213 -11.65 -0.46 -12.73
N LEU A 214 -11.81 0.84 -12.47
CA LEU A 214 -11.72 1.40 -11.14
C LEU A 214 -13.08 1.25 -10.43
N MET A 215 -13.07 0.55 -9.30
CA MET A 215 -14.20 0.49 -8.37
C MET A 215 -14.07 1.61 -7.36
N ASP A 216 -15.19 2.25 -7.00
CA ASP A 216 -15.19 3.14 -5.84
C ASP A 216 -14.99 2.36 -4.53
N ASP A 217 -14.72 3.09 -3.45
CA ASP A 217 -14.34 2.49 -2.17
C ASP A 217 -15.49 1.68 -1.55
N GLU A 218 -16.75 2.10 -1.76
CA GLU A 218 -17.94 1.41 -1.25
C GLU A 218 -18.18 0.11 -2.04
N GLU A 219 -18.19 0.19 -3.37
CA GLU A 219 -18.33 -0.97 -4.26
C GLU A 219 -17.24 -2.02 -3.97
N MET A 220 -16.00 -1.57 -3.81
CA MET A 220 -14.86 -2.42 -3.50
C MET A 220 -15.04 -3.13 -2.15
N TYR A 221 -15.53 -2.42 -1.13
CA TYR A 221 -15.75 -2.99 0.19
C TYR A 221 -16.93 -3.97 0.20
N GLN A 222 -18.02 -3.65 -0.50
CA GLN A 222 -19.17 -4.56 -0.65
C GLN A 222 -18.76 -5.84 -1.38
N ARG A 223 -18.03 -5.75 -2.49
CA ARG A 223 -17.52 -6.95 -3.18
C ARG A 223 -16.55 -7.75 -2.32
N SER A 224 -15.70 -7.09 -1.52
CA SER A 224 -14.82 -7.79 -0.57
C SER A 224 -15.63 -8.63 0.42
N LEU A 225 -16.75 -8.12 0.93
CA LEU A 225 -17.66 -8.85 1.81
C LEU A 225 -18.35 -10.02 1.10
N MET A 226 -18.68 -9.89 -0.19
CA MET A 226 -19.24 -10.99 -0.98
C MET A 226 -18.22 -12.10 -1.21
N VAL A 227 -16.97 -11.74 -1.52
CA VAL A 227 -15.89 -12.69 -1.80
C VAL A 227 -15.41 -13.40 -0.53
N GLU A 228 -15.29 -12.68 0.57
CA GLU A 228 -14.99 -13.25 1.89
C GLU A 228 -15.90 -12.62 2.97
N PRO A 229 -17.05 -13.24 3.27
CA PRO A 229 -17.96 -12.77 4.31
C PRO A 229 -17.28 -12.67 5.68
N ARG A 230 -17.76 -11.75 6.52
CA ARG A 230 -17.31 -11.71 7.92
C ARG A 230 -17.68 -13.04 8.57
N ALA A 231 -16.73 -13.64 9.28
CA ALA A 231 -17.01 -14.81 10.11
C ALA A 231 -18.16 -14.47 11.05
N SER A 232 -19.27 -15.22 10.97
CA SER A 232 -20.37 -15.06 11.89
C SER A 232 -19.88 -15.45 13.29
N ARG A 233 -20.11 -14.60 14.30
CA ARG A 233 -19.82 -14.94 15.71
C ARG A 233 -20.46 -16.28 16.13
N LEU A 234 -21.55 -16.66 15.45
CA LEU A 234 -22.30 -17.89 15.66
C LEU A 234 -21.59 -19.17 15.19
N SER A 235 -20.69 -19.10 14.19
CA SER A 235 -19.95 -20.29 13.71
C SER A 235 -18.89 -20.80 14.70
N SER A 236 -18.38 -19.91 15.57
CA SER A 236 -17.45 -20.28 16.65
C SER A 236 -18.13 -20.93 17.86
N SER A 237 -19.42 -20.66 18.08
CA SER A 237 -20.20 -21.20 19.20
C SER A 237 -20.76 -22.60 18.91
N PHE A 238 -21.24 -22.85 17.68
CA PHE A 238 -21.77 -24.16 17.30
C PHE A 238 -20.70 -25.26 17.23
N GLY A 239 -19.49 -24.92 16.77
CA GLY A 239 -18.36 -25.85 16.75
C GLY A 239 -17.85 -26.22 18.15
N HIS A 240 -17.82 -25.26 19.07
CA HIS A 240 -17.46 -25.51 20.48
C HIS A 240 -18.55 -26.32 21.21
N SER A 241 -19.83 -25.98 21.01
CA SER A 241 -20.94 -26.66 21.69
C SER A 241 -21.08 -28.13 21.25
N MET A 242 -20.95 -28.41 19.94
CA MET A 242 -20.95 -29.79 19.41
C MET A 242 -19.72 -30.59 19.86
N ALA A 243 -18.52 -29.99 19.86
CA ALA A 243 -17.31 -30.66 20.31
C ALA A 243 -17.34 -30.96 21.83
N VAL A 244 -17.87 -30.05 22.63
CA VAL A 244 -18.04 -30.24 24.09
C VAL A 244 -19.13 -31.27 24.38
N ALA A 245 -20.24 -31.28 23.64
CA ALA A 245 -21.27 -32.30 23.76
C ALA A 245 -20.76 -33.70 23.38
N ALA A 246 -20.00 -33.81 22.28
CA ALA A 246 -19.38 -35.07 21.85
C ALA A 246 -18.33 -35.58 22.85
N ALA A 247 -17.50 -34.69 23.41
CA ALA A 247 -16.51 -35.03 24.43
C ALA A 247 -17.16 -35.46 25.75
N THR A 248 -18.29 -34.84 26.14
CA THR A 248 -19.03 -35.18 27.36
C THR A 248 -19.71 -36.55 27.25
N VAL A 249 -20.24 -36.90 26.07
CA VAL A 249 -20.82 -38.22 25.80
C VAL A 249 -19.75 -39.32 25.76
N ALA A 250 -18.59 -39.05 25.16
CA ALA A 250 -17.46 -39.99 25.13
C ALA A 250 -16.86 -40.24 26.52
N ALA A 251 -16.76 -39.20 27.36
CA ALA A 251 -16.28 -39.32 28.74
C ALA A 251 -17.23 -40.15 29.61
N ARG A 252 -18.56 -39.97 29.48
CA ARG A 252 -19.56 -40.75 30.22
C ARG A 252 -19.59 -42.23 29.86
N HIS A 253 -19.36 -42.56 28.58
CA HIS A 253 -19.23 -43.96 28.14
C HIS A 253 -17.95 -44.61 28.65
N SER A 254 -16.86 -43.85 28.80
CA SER A 254 -15.57 -44.37 29.28
C SER A 254 -15.56 -44.61 30.79
N SER A 255 -16.20 -43.73 31.58
CA SER A 255 -16.29 -43.89 33.04
C SER A 255 -17.28 -44.99 33.47
N ALA A 256 -18.34 -45.24 32.71
CA ALA A 256 -19.27 -46.35 32.96
C ALA A 256 -18.65 -47.74 32.68
N GLN A 257 -17.58 -47.81 31.89
CA GLN A 257 -16.84 -49.05 31.63
C GLN A 257 -15.82 -49.34 32.74
N GLN A 258 -15.22 -48.32 33.37
CA GLN A 258 -14.23 -48.50 34.46
C GLN A 258 -14.84 -48.81 35.83
N GLU A 259 -16.09 -48.42 36.10
CA GLU A 259 -16.78 -48.78 37.35
C GLU A 259 -17.28 -50.23 37.38
N LYS A 260 -17.36 -50.93 36.23
CA LYS A 260 -17.70 -52.36 36.21
C LYS A 260 -16.51 -53.29 36.42
N ASP A 261 -15.29 -52.82 36.19
CA ASP A 261 -14.07 -53.64 36.31
C ASP A 261 -13.38 -53.51 37.69
N SER A 262 -13.84 -52.61 38.56
CA SER A 262 -13.17 -52.28 39.84
C SER A 262 -13.87 -52.83 41.10
N HIS A 263 -14.94 -53.62 40.96
CA HIS A 263 -15.59 -54.32 42.09
C HIS A 263 -15.60 -55.84 41.90
N GLY A 264 -14.40 -56.42 41.89
CA GLY A 264 -14.25 -57.87 41.76
C GLY A 264 -12.91 -58.41 42.23
N THR A 265 -12.43 -58.07 43.43
CA THR A 265 -11.46 -58.94 44.16
C THR A 265 -11.39 -58.61 45.65
N THR A 266 -12.00 -59.44 46.50
CA THR A 266 -11.62 -59.61 47.91
C THR A 266 -10.50 -60.64 48.01
N PRO A 267 -9.52 -60.45 48.91
CA PRO A 267 -8.81 -61.58 49.48
C PRO A 267 -8.76 -61.55 51.01
N ASN A 268 -9.07 -62.73 51.58
CA ASN A 268 -8.83 -63.27 52.92
C ASN A 268 -9.21 -62.45 54.16
#